data_AF-A0A1H9LXN9-F1
#
_entry.id   AF-A0A1H9LXN9-F1
#
_cell.length_a   1.000
_cell.length_b   1.000
_cell.length_c   1.000
_cell.angle_alpha   90.00
_cell.angle_beta   90.00
_cell.angle_gamma   90.00
#
_symmetry.space_group_name_H-M   'P 1'
#
loop_
_entity.id
_entity.type
_entity.pdbx_description
1 polymer ?
#
loop_
_entity_poly.entity_id
_entity_poly.type
_entity_poly.pdbx_seq_one_letter_code
_entity_poly.pdbx_strand_id
1 'polypeptide(L)'
;MTPQIILSDYWKKILANVAKGGIGAVLVVLVWGYTELRDQNRLDYNYQIERAEVREAAYQATISTQSKELKALQKGFAFLSSARRSSPLPEWAKFSTGHYNYKNRAFDLSLAIPNGINPDSILFRTDLEIWPDKDLARTYRENDLKVLTEDRVIYNIEYSRMGDKIIAWHSWKYPLKDQFNNTTGVGGIAVRDDQISEPQLK
;
A
#
# COMPACT_ATOMS: atom_id res chain seq x y z
N MET A 1 -44.04 -42.99 1.48
CA MET A 1 -45.33 -42.95 0.75
C MET A 1 -45.03 -42.55 -0.68
N THR A 2 -45.09 -43.50 -1.60
CA THR A 2 -44.88 -43.29 -3.05
C THR A 2 -46.15 -42.72 -3.67
N PRO A 3 -46.08 -41.63 -4.47
CA PRO A 3 -47.26 -41.10 -5.14
C PRO A 3 -47.68 -42.04 -6.27
N GLN A 4 -48.91 -42.56 -6.21
CA GLN A 4 -49.54 -43.23 -7.35
C GLN A 4 -49.98 -42.17 -8.36
N ILE A 5 -49.32 -42.14 -9.52
CA ILE A 5 -49.73 -41.28 -10.64
C ILE A 5 -50.99 -41.89 -11.25
N ILE A 6 -52.15 -41.27 -10.98
CA ILE A 6 -53.42 -41.64 -11.62
C ILE A 6 -53.42 -41.04 -13.03
N LEU A 7 -53.01 -41.83 -14.02
CA LEU A 7 -53.20 -41.50 -15.44
C LEU A 7 -54.68 -41.66 -15.80
N SER A 8 -55.33 -40.56 -16.20
CA SER A 8 -56.73 -40.55 -16.62
C SER A 8 -56.97 -41.49 -17.81
N ASP A 9 -58.16 -42.09 -17.91
CA ASP A 9 -58.52 -43.03 -18.99
C ASP A 9 -58.40 -42.44 -20.41
N TYR A 10 -58.34 -41.10 -20.50
CA TYR A 10 -58.05 -40.37 -21.73
C TYR A 10 -56.64 -40.67 -22.29
N TRP A 11 -55.63 -40.74 -21.43
CA TRP A 11 -54.24 -41.02 -21.84
C TRP A 11 -54.05 -42.48 -22.27
N LYS A 12 -54.78 -43.42 -21.66
CA LYS A 12 -54.74 -44.85 -22.04
C LYS A 12 -55.23 -45.06 -23.48
N LYS A 13 -56.27 -44.34 -23.93
CA LYS A 13 -56.77 -44.41 -25.31
C LYS A 13 -55.82 -43.78 -26.33
N ILE A 14 -55.15 -42.68 -25.98
CA ILE A 14 -54.14 -42.04 -26.84
C ILE A 14 -52.94 -42.98 -27.04
N LEU A 15 -52.44 -43.58 -25.95
CA LEU A 15 -51.34 -44.54 -26.00
C LEU A 15 -51.68 -45.79 -26.84
N ALA A 16 -52.92 -46.29 -26.76
CA ALA A 16 -53.37 -47.45 -27.53
C ALA A 16 -53.46 -47.18 -29.06
N ASN A 17 -53.76 -45.94 -29.47
CA ASN A 17 -53.78 -45.56 -30.89
C ASN A 17 -52.39 -45.22 -31.43
N VAL A 18 -51.53 -44.65 -30.59
CA VAL A 18 -50.10 -44.41 -30.87
C VAL A 18 -49.33 -45.72 -31.09
N ALA A 19 -49.70 -46.79 -30.36
CA ALA A 19 -49.11 -48.12 -30.54
C ALA A 19 -49.51 -48.84 -31.85
N LYS A 20 -50.59 -48.40 -32.52
CA LYS A 20 -51.09 -49.02 -33.77
C LYS A 20 -50.60 -48.34 -35.06
N GLY A 21 -49.98 -47.16 -34.97
CA GLY A 21 -49.47 -46.42 -36.14
C GLY A 21 -48.05 -45.93 -35.89
N GLY A 22 -47.09 -46.33 -36.72
CA GLY A 22 -45.66 -46.06 -36.53
C GLY A 22 -45.27 -44.58 -36.31
N ILE A 23 -46.11 -43.62 -36.74
CA ILE A 23 -45.88 -42.18 -36.54
C ILE A 23 -46.06 -41.76 -35.07
N GLY A 24 -46.98 -42.36 -34.33
CA GLY A 24 -47.21 -42.01 -32.92
C GLY A 24 -46.04 -42.41 -32.03
N ALA A 25 -45.47 -43.59 -32.25
CA ALA A 25 -44.34 -44.09 -31.49
C ALA A 25 -43.10 -43.20 -31.68
N VAL A 26 -42.87 -42.71 -32.91
CA VAL A 26 -41.78 -41.77 -33.22
C VAL A 26 -41.96 -40.44 -32.48
N LEU A 27 -43.17 -39.89 -32.42
CA LEU A 27 -43.45 -38.65 -31.67
C LEU A 27 -43.19 -38.82 -30.16
N VAL A 28 -43.57 -39.95 -29.58
CA VAL A 28 -43.29 -40.22 -28.16
C VAL A 28 -41.78 -40.31 -27.89
N VAL A 29 -41.02 -40.97 -28.77
CA VAL A 29 -39.54 -41.04 -28.66
C VAL A 29 -38.90 -39.67 -28.83
N LEU A 30 -39.38 -38.84 -29.75
CA LEU A 30 -38.86 -37.47 -29.94
C LEU A 30 -39.16 -36.57 -28.74
N VAL A 31 -40.38 -36.64 -28.19
CA VAL A 31 -40.74 -35.88 -26.97
C VAL A 31 -39.92 -36.37 -25.78
N TRP A 32 -39.78 -37.68 -25.60
CA TRP A 32 -38.98 -38.26 -24.52
C TRP A 32 -37.49 -37.89 -24.64
N GLY A 33 -36.92 -38.00 -25.85
CA GLY A 33 -35.55 -37.57 -26.14
C GLY A 33 -35.35 -36.08 -25.90
N TYR A 34 -36.31 -35.23 -26.29
CA TYR A 34 -36.26 -33.79 -26.02
C TYR A 34 -36.33 -33.46 -24.53
N THR A 35 -37.18 -34.15 -23.76
CA THR A 35 -37.25 -33.96 -22.31
C THR A 35 -35.96 -34.38 -21.61
N GLU A 36 -35.37 -35.52 -22.02
CA GLU A 36 -34.11 -36.02 -21.46
C GLU A 36 -32.95 -35.07 -21.76
N LEU A 37 -32.85 -34.58 -23.01
CA LEU A 37 -31.80 -33.65 -23.43
C LEU A 37 -31.95 -32.27 -22.74
N ARG A 38 -33.19 -31.84 -22.49
CA ARG A 38 -33.48 -30.63 -21.70
C ARG A 38 -33.10 -30.81 -20.23
N ASP A 39 -33.33 -31.98 -19.64
CA ASP A 39 -32.97 -32.26 -18.25
C ASP A 39 -31.45 -32.37 -18.06
N GLN A 40 -30.72 -32.97 -19.02
CA GLN A 40 -29.26 -32.95 -19.04
C GLN A 40 -28.69 -31.53 -19.11
N ASN A 41 -29.24 -30.68 -20.00
CA ASN A 41 -28.84 -29.28 -20.08
C ASN A 41 -29.13 -28.52 -18.77
N ARG A 42 -30.28 -28.77 -18.12
CA ARG A 42 -30.60 -28.14 -16.81
C ARG A 42 -29.64 -28.56 -15.71
N LEU A 43 -29.22 -29.82 -15.70
CA LEU A 43 -28.22 -30.31 -14.74
C LEU A 43 -26.87 -29.61 -14.94
N ASP A 44 -26.42 -29.43 -16.18
CA ASP A 44 -25.18 -28.70 -16.49
C ASP A 44 -25.29 -27.21 -16.10
N TYR A 45 -26.41 -26.54 -16.38
CA TYR A 45 -26.62 -25.15 -15.95
C TYR A 45 -26.62 -24.99 -14.43
N ASN A 46 -27.33 -25.84 -13.69
CA ASN A 46 -27.36 -25.78 -12.23
C ASN A 46 -25.96 -26.01 -11.64
N TYR A 47 -25.21 -26.95 -12.22
CA TYR A 47 -23.83 -27.20 -11.82
C TYR A 47 -22.92 -25.99 -12.07
N GLN A 48 -23.08 -25.31 -13.21
CA GLN A 48 -22.32 -24.09 -13.52
C GLN A 48 -22.67 -22.93 -12.59
N ILE A 49 -23.95 -22.77 -12.22
CA ILE A 49 -24.41 -21.77 -11.26
C ILE A 49 -23.81 -22.04 -9.88
N GLU A 50 -23.90 -23.27 -9.37
CA GLU A 50 -23.31 -23.64 -8.08
C GLU A 50 -21.80 -23.37 -8.06
N ARG A 51 -21.08 -23.73 -9.13
CA ARG A 51 -19.66 -23.39 -9.29
C ARG A 51 -19.40 -21.89 -9.36
N ALA A 52 -20.30 -21.11 -9.94
CA ALA A 52 -20.18 -19.66 -9.99
C ALA A 52 -20.36 -19.04 -8.60
N GLU A 53 -21.38 -19.49 -7.85
CA GLU A 53 -21.65 -19.04 -6.48
C GLU A 53 -20.50 -19.37 -5.52
N VAL A 54 -19.95 -20.59 -5.60
CA VAL A 54 -18.78 -20.98 -4.79
C VAL A 54 -17.56 -20.11 -5.12
N ARG A 55 -17.32 -19.81 -6.40
CA ARG A 55 -16.23 -18.92 -6.82
C ARG A 55 -16.46 -17.48 -6.36
N GLU A 56 -17.68 -16.98 -6.47
CA GLU A 56 -18.04 -15.65 -6.02
C GLU A 56 -17.83 -15.51 -4.51
N ALA A 57 -18.29 -16.49 -3.71
CA ALA A 57 -18.06 -16.52 -2.27
C ALA A 57 -16.56 -16.54 -1.94
N ALA A 58 -15.76 -17.32 -2.68
CA ALA A 58 -14.30 -17.34 -2.51
C ALA A 58 -13.66 -15.97 -2.83
N TYR A 59 -14.07 -15.32 -3.92
CA TYR A 59 -13.57 -13.99 -4.28
C TYR A 59 -13.96 -12.93 -3.26
N GLN A 60 -15.21 -12.92 -2.79
CA GLN A 60 -15.66 -12.00 -1.76
C GLN A 60 -14.88 -12.20 -0.45
N ALA A 61 -14.58 -13.44 -0.07
CA ALA A 61 -13.74 -13.74 1.08
C ALA A 61 -12.31 -13.18 0.91
N THR A 62 -11.68 -13.39 -0.26
CA THR A 62 -10.35 -12.84 -0.56
C THR A 62 -10.36 -11.30 -0.51
N ILE A 63 -11.35 -10.66 -1.13
CA ILE A 63 -11.50 -9.19 -1.13
C ILE A 63 -11.67 -8.66 0.29
N SER A 64 -12.45 -9.34 1.13
CA SER A 64 -12.65 -8.97 2.53
C SER A 64 -11.36 -9.05 3.32
N THR A 65 -10.57 -10.11 3.13
CA THR A 65 -9.26 -10.29 3.78
C THR A 65 -8.27 -9.21 3.34
N GLN A 66 -8.08 -9.02 2.03
CA GLN A 66 -7.19 -7.98 1.51
C GLN A 66 -7.61 -6.58 1.95
N SER A 67 -8.90 -6.29 1.99
CA SER A 67 -9.43 -5.02 2.49
C SER A 67 -9.11 -4.78 3.96
N LYS A 68 -9.12 -5.82 4.79
CA LYS A 68 -8.72 -5.74 6.20
C LYS A 68 -7.22 -5.48 6.34
N GLU A 69 -6.39 -6.19 5.58
CA GLU A 69 -4.94 -6.01 5.57
C GLU A 69 -4.53 -4.61 5.10
N LEU A 70 -5.11 -4.13 4.01
CA LEU A 70 -4.89 -2.77 3.50
C LEU A 70 -5.26 -1.72 4.53
N LYS A 71 -6.40 -1.87 5.22
CA LYS A 71 -6.80 -0.96 6.30
C LYS A 71 -5.82 -0.99 7.48
N ALA A 72 -5.33 -2.17 7.85
CA ALA A 72 -4.33 -2.28 8.92
C ALA A 72 -3.02 -1.60 8.55
N LEU A 73 -2.54 -1.81 7.31
CA LEU A 73 -1.35 -1.16 6.77
C LEU A 73 -1.52 0.36 6.71
N GLN A 74 -2.65 0.85 6.21
CA GLN A 74 -2.96 2.28 6.16
C GLN A 74 -2.94 2.91 7.56
N LYS A 75 -3.53 2.24 8.56
CA LYS A 75 -3.50 2.71 9.96
C LYS A 75 -2.08 2.76 10.51
N GLY A 76 -1.29 1.72 10.28
CA GLY A 76 0.12 1.67 10.69
C GLY A 76 0.93 2.80 10.05
N PHE A 77 0.78 2.99 8.74
CA PHE A 77 1.45 4.08 8.03
C PHE A 77 1.02 5.46 8.53
N ALA A 78 -0.28 5.67 8.78
CA ALA A 78 -0.79 6.93 9.31
C ALA A 78 -0.23 7.23 10.71
N PHE A 79 -0.16 6.22 11.58
CA PHE A 79 0.43 6.36 12.91
C PHE A 79 1.92 6.69 12.83
N LEU A 80 2.72 5.92 12.08
CA LEU A 80 4.15 6.17 11.92
C LEU A 80 4.44 7.54 11.31
N SER A 81 3.67 7.92 10.28
CA SER A 81 3.78 9.24 9.65
C SER A 81 3.44 10.36 10.64
N SER A 82 2.40 10.19 11.46
CA SER A 82 2.01 11.16 12.48
C SER A 82 3.06 11.30 13.58
N ALA A 83 3.57 10.18 14.09
CA ALA A 83 4.62 10.16 15.12
C ALA A 83 5.88 10.88 14.63
N ARG A 84 6.34 10.54 13.42
CA ARG A 84 7.54 11.16 12.84
C ARG A 84 7.34 12.63 12.52
N ARG A 85 6.17 13.02 11.98
CA ARG A 85 5.83 14.41 11.70
C ARG A 85 5.75 15.27 12.97
N SER A 86 5.34 14.68 14.08
CA SER A 86 5.19 15.35 15.38
C SER A 86 6.44 15.27 16.26
N SER A 87 7.51 14.63 15.79
CA SER A 87 8.80 14.61 16.47
C SER A 87 9.29 16.06 16.70
N PRO A 88 9.76 16.39 17.92
CA PRO A 88 10.24 17.74 18.23
C PRO A 88 11.62 18.02 17.64
N LEU A 89 12.32 17.00 17.17
CA LEU A 89 13.68 17.11 16.63
C LEU A 89 13.63 17.28 15.12
N PRO A 90 14.39 18.22 14.53
CA PRO A 90 14.56 18.30 13.08
C PRO A 90 15.04 16.98 12.50
N GLU A 91 14.25 16.42 11.59
CA GLU A 91 14.57 15.20 10.86
C GLU A 91 14.47 15.41 9.35
N TRP A 92 15.35 14.78 8.60
CA TRP A 92 15.33 14.77 7.15
C TRP A 92 15.79 13.43 6.58
N ALA A 93 15.44 13.19 5.32
CA ALA A 93 16.07 12.16 4.50
C ALA A 93 16.33 12.70 3.11
N LYS A 94 17.46 12.29 2.52
CA LYS A 94 17.86 12.62 1.17
C LYS A 94 18.14 11.34 0.39
N PHE A 95 17.92 11.37 -0.92
CA PHE A 95 18.43 10.36 -1.84
C PHE A 95 19.96 10.39 -1.86
N SER A 96 20.58 9.33 -2.39
CA SER A 96 22.04 9.26 -2.60
C SER A 96 22.57 10.43 -3.46
N THR A 97 21.73 10.97 -4.34
CA THR A 97 22.00 12.15 -5.18
C THR A 97 22.00 13.48 -4.40
N GLY A 98 21.58 13.49 -3.13
CA GLY A 98 21.54 14.69 -2.28
C GLY A 98 20.20 15.44 -2.29
N HIS A 99 19.21 14.98 -3.07
CA HIS A 99 17.88 15.59 -3.10
C HIS A 99 17.06 15.18 -1.88
N TYR A 100 16.39 16.14 -1.24
CA TYR A 100 15.49 15.85 -0.11
C TYR A 100 14.31 14.97 -0.55
N ASN A 101 14.11 13.86 0.14
CA ASN A 101 12.95 12.98 -0.01
C ASN A 101 11.97 13.12 1.15
N TYR A 102 12.45 13.56 2.31
CA TYR A 102 11.65 13.70 3.51
C TYR A 102 12.19 14.82 4.40
N LYS A 103 11.26 15.46 5.11
CA LYS A 103 11.54 16.32 6.26
C LYS A 103 10.33 16.33 7.20
N ASN A 104 10.54 16.56 8.49
CA ASN A 104 9.46 16.70 9.45
C ASN A 104 9.11 18.17 9.75
N ARG A 105 8.08 18.39 10.59
CA ARG A 105 7.65 19.74 10.96
C ARG A 105 8.72 20.50 11.75
N ALA A 106 9.47 19.81 12.61
CA ALA A 106 10.52 20.46 13.39
C ALA A 106 11.65 21.01 12.50
N PHE A 107 12.01 20.31 11.41
CA PHE A 107 12.94 20.81 10.40
C PHE A 107 12.43 22.12 9.78
N ASP A 108 11.14 22.18 9.42
CA ASP A 108 10.55 23.38 8.84
C ASP A 108 10.62 24.57 9.79
N LEU A 109 10.17 24.37 11.03
CA LEU A 109 10.09 25.42 12.04
C LEU A 109 11.47 25.89 12.51
N SER A 110 12.45 24.99 12.54
CA SER A 110 13.75 25.28 13.17
C SER A 110 14.83 25.64 12.16
N LEU A 111 14.75 25.17 10.91
CA LEU A 111 15.80 25.38 9.91
C LEU A 111 15.28 26.15 8.70
N ALA A 112 14.22 25.68 8.05
CA ALA A 112 13.76 26.25 6.77
C ALA A 112 13.17 27.67 6.92
N ILE A 113 12.11 27.81 7.73
CA ILE A 113 11.39 29.08 7.87
C ILE A 113 12.29 30.19 8.44
N PRO A 114 13.12 29.95 9.48
CA PRO A 114 14.04 30.97 9.97
C PRO A 114 15.09 31.44 8.96
N ASN A 115 15.36 30.63 7.92
CA ASN A 115 16.24 30.97 6.81
C ASN A 115 15.51 31.60 5.62
N GLY A 116 14.21 31.93 5.76
CA GLY A 116 13.40 32.48 4.67
C GLY A 116 13.10 31.49 3.55
N ILE A 117 13.26 30.18 3.79
CA ILE A 117 13.00 29.14 2.81
C ILE A 117 11.55 28.68 2.94
N ASN A 118 10.84 28.63 1.81
CA ASN A 118 9.51 28.03 1.75
C ASN A 118 9.60 26.50 1.96
N PRO A 119 9.03 25.95 3.05
CA PRO A 119 9.06 24.51 3.32
C PRO A 119 8.53 23.64 2.18
N ASP A 120 7.52 24.10 1.45
CA ASP A 120 6.90 23.33 0.38
C ASP A 120 7.80 23.20 -0.85
N SER A 121 8.83 24.05 -0.95
CA SER A 121 9.77 24.06 -2.07
C SER A 121 10.99 23.16 -1.88
N ILE A 122 11.15 22.51 -0.73
CA ILE A 122 12.41 21.81 -0.37
C ILE A 122 12.48 20.40 -0.97
N LEU A 123 11.36 19.70 -1.05
CA LEU A 123 11.35 18.31 -1.54
C LEU A 123 11.87 18.26 -2.98
N PHE A 124 12.67 17.22 -3.25
CA PHE A 124 13.32 16.97 -4.53
C PHE A 124 14.34 18.03 -4.97
N ARG A 125 14.84 18.85 -4.05
CA ARG A 125 15.95 19.78 -4.30
C ARG A 125 17.14 19.43 -3.42
N THR A 126 18.32 19.89 -3.77
CA THR A 126 19.58 19.72 -3.04
C THR A 126 19.83 20.88 -2.08
N ASP A 127 20.76 20.72 -1.13
CA ASP A 127 21.22 21.79 -0.25
C ASP A 127 21.65 23.04 -1.04
N LEU A 128 22.36 22.83 -2.14
CA LEU A 128 22.87 23.90 -3.01
C LEU A 128 21.77 24.68 -3.71
N GLU A 129 20.58 24.11 -3.88
CA GLU A 129 19.45 24.79 -4.52
C GLU A 129 18.59 25.56 -3.51
N ILE A 130 18.53 25.08 -2.26
CA ILE A 130 17.63 25.64 -1.24
C ILE A 130 18.32 26.63 -0.29
N TRP A 131 19.56 26.37 0.13
CA TRP A 131 20.21 27.17 1.15
C TRP A 131 20.91 28.39 0.53
N PRO A 132 20.78 29.59 1.11
CA PRO A 132 21.48 30.78 0.63
C PRO A 132 23.00 30.66 0.75
N ASP A 133 23.48 30.12 1.87
CA ASP A 133 24.91 29.91 2.14
C ASP A 133 25.42 28.67 1.38
N LYS A 134 26.05 28.91 0.24
CA LYS A 134 26.52 27.83 -0.65
C LYS A 134 27.74 27.09 -0.11
N ASP A 135 28.57 27.74 0.69
CA ASP A 135 29.72 27.09 1.32
C ASP A 135 29.24 26.10 2.37
N LEU A 136 28.30 26.53 3.20
CA LEU A 136 27.69 25.65 4.19
C LEU A 136 26.92 24.49 3.55
N ALA A 137 26.17 24.76 2.48
CA ALA A 137 25.49 23.72 1.70
C ALA A 137 26.44 22.67 1.11
N ARG A 138 27.64 23.08 0.65
CA ARG A 138 28.69 22.14 0.21
C ARG A 138 29.14 21.25 1.35
N THR A 139 29.42 21.82 2.53
CA THR A 139 29.81 21.06 3.72
C THR A 139 28.75 20.03 4.10
N TYR A 140 27.46 20.37 4.04
CA TYR A 140 26.39 19.40 4.29
C TYR A 140 26.44 18.23 3.32
N ARG A 141 26.66 18.51 2.02
CA ARG A 141 26.77 17.48 0.99
C ARG A 141 27.99 16.61 1.19
N GLU A 142 29.14 17.18 1.56
CA GLU A 142 30.35 16.42 1.87
C GLU A 142 30.13 15.47 3.04
N ASN A 143 29.44 15.92 4.09
CA ASN A 143 29.06 15.07 5.22
C ASN A 143 28.12 13.94 4.79
N ASP A 144 27.13 14.22 3.94
CA ASP A 144 26.25 13.19 3.39
C ASP A 144 27.03 12.17 2.54
N LEU A 145 27.99 12.61 1.74
CA LEU A 145 28.85 11.73 0.94
C LEU A 145 29.74 10.84 1.80
N LYS A 146 30.24 11.33 2.94
CA LYS A 146 30.98 10.50 3.90
C LYS A 146 30.10 9.37 4.44
N VAL A 147 28.85 9.64 4.80
CA VAL A 147 27.90 8.60 5.27
C VAL A 147 27.66 7.55 4.20
N LEU A 148 27.46 7.98 2.95
CA LEU A 148 27.24 7.07 1.83
C LEU A 148 28.49 6.21 1.53
N THR A 149 29.68 6.78 1.65
CA THR A 149 30.94 6.10 1.33
C THR A 149 31.36 5.14 2.45
N GLU A 150 31.22 5.57 3.71
CA GLU A 150 31.65 4.80 4.87
C GLU A 150 30.57 3.84 5.39
N ASP A 151 29.35 3.97 4.88
CA ASP A 151 28.18 3.15 5.22
C ASP A 151 27.91 2.99 6.73
N ARG A 152 28.13 4.08 7.48
CA ARG A 152 28.00 4.12 8.93
C ARG A 152 27.40 5.44 9.41
N VAL A 153 27.00 5.45 10.67
CA VAL A 153 26.56 6.68 11.34
C VAL A 153 27.75 7.63 11.49
N ILE A 154 27.54 8.89 11.12
CA ILE A 154 28.50 9.98 11.31
C ILE A 154 27.85 11.06 12.17
N TYR A 155 28.56 11.46 13.22
CA TYR A 155 28.23 12.59 14.07
C TYR A 155 29.10 13.79 13.70
N ASN A 156 28.49 14.96 13.56
CA ASN A 156 29.19 16.23 13.35
C ASN A 156 28.46 17.36 14.07
N ILE A 157 29.20 18.42 14.41
CA ILE A 157 28.61 19.71 14.75
C ILE A 157 28.46 20.48 13.44
N GLU A 158 27.21 20.69 13.02
CA GLU A 158 26.86 21.48 11.84
C GLU A 158 26.42 22.88 12.27
N TYR A 159 26.73 23.89 11.47
CA TYR A 159 26.33 25.26 11.76
C TYR A 159 25.17 25.64 10.84
N SER A 160 24.28 26.51 11.29
CA SER A 160 23.28 27.15 10.43
C SER A 160 23.25 28.64 10.72
N ARG A 161 23.13 29.46 9.68
CA ARG A 161 22.82 30.89 9.86
C ARG A 161 21.32 31.05 10.09
N MET A 162 20.91 31.90 11.02
CA MET A 162 19.51 32.30 11.24
C MET A 162 19.47 33.80 11.50
N GLY A 163 19.17 34.57 10.45
CA GLY A 163 19.43 36.01 10.45
C GLY A 163 20.92 36.29 10.68
N ASP A 164 21.23 37.11 11.68
CA ASP A 164 22.61 37.49 12.01
C ASP A 164 23.32 36.51 12.97
N LYS A 165 22.63 35.45 13.40
CA LYS A 165 23.17 34.48 14.36
C LYS A 165 23.66 33.21 13.66
N ILE A 166 24.75 32.65 14.16
CA ILE A 166 25.20 31.30 13.83
C ILE A 166 24.79 30.38 14.98
N ILE A 167 24.09 29.30 14.64
CA ILE A 167 23.63 28.29 15.60
C ILE A 167 24.36 26.98 15.30
N ALA A 168 24.85 26.34 16.35
CA ALA A 168 25.46 25.02 16.29
C ALA A 168 24.41 23.92 16.51
N TRP A 169 24.57 22.84 15.75
CA TRP A 169 23.68 21.69 15.73
C TRP A 169 24.48 20.40 15.88
N HIS A 170 24.13 19.59 16.86
CA HIS A 170 24.59 18.22 16.94
C HIS A 170 23.80 17.40 15.92
N SER A 171 24.46 16.97 14.84
CA SER A 171 23.83 16.23 13.76
C SER A 171 24.34 14.79 13.70
N TRP A 172 23.41 13.85 13.67
CA TRP A 172 23.70 12.45 13.36
C TRP A 172 23.11 12.12 12.01
N LYS A 173 23.97 11.65 11.11
CA LYS A 173 23.59 11.21 9.77
C LYS A 173 23.89 9.73 9.61
N TYR A 174 22.99 9.01 8.98
CA TYR A 174 23.04 7.55 8.89
C TYR A 174 22.58 7.05 7.51
N PRO A 175 23.11 5.89 7.02
CA PRO A 175 22.72 5.35 5.74
C PRO A 175 21.28 4.84 5.79
N LEU A 176 20.48 5.17 4.78
CA LEU A 176 19.16 4.58 4.57
C LEU A 176 19.28 3.35 3.67
N LYS A 177 18.80 2.21 4.17
CA LYS A 177 18.93 0.92 3.52
C LYS A 177 17.62 0.49 2.86
N ASP A 178 17.70 -0.13 1.70
CA ASP A 178 16.58 -0.85 1.10
C ASP A 178 16.41 -2.25 1.72
N GLN A 179 15.43 -2.99 1.23
CA GLN A 179 15.14 -4.38 1.64
C GLN A 179 16.28 -5.38 1.35
N PHE A 180 17.25 -5.00 0.53
CA PHE A 180 18.43 -5.79 0.16
C PHE A 180 19.70 -5.30 0.86
N ASN A 181 19.57 -4.38 1.84
CA ASN A 181 20.65 -3.76 2.59
C ASN A 181 21.59 -2.84 1.77
N ASN A 182 21.14 -2.40 0.59
CA ASN A 182 21.87 -1.40 -0.20
C ASN A 182 21.58 0.01 0.30
N THR A 183 22.60 0.87 0.32
CA THR A 183 22.45 2.28 0.70
C THR A 183 21.78 3.07 -0.41
N THR A 184 20.59 3.59 -0.13
CA THR A 184 19.76 4.37 -1.08
C THR A 184 19.77 5.87 -0.80
N GLY A 185 20.27 6.28 0.36
CA GLY A 185 20.27 7.67 0.77
C GLY A 185 20.83 7.90 2.18
N VAL A 186 20.59 9.09 2.68
CA VAL A 186 21.04 9.54 4.01
C VAL A 186 19.86 10.03 4.81
N GLY A 187 19.70 9.52 6.02
CA GLY A 187 18.80 10.05 7.04
C GLY A 187 19.58 10.94 7.99
N GLY A 188 18.93 11.94 8.57
CA GLY A 188 19.55 12.82 9.54
C GLY A 188 18.58 13.28 10.61
N ILE A 189 19.14 13.51 11.79
CA ILE A 189 18.48 14.17 12.92
C ILE A 189 19.44 15.21 13.49
N ALA A 190 18.91 16.33 13.98
CA ALA A 190 19.69 17.36 14.62
C ALA A 190 19.11 17.80 15.97
N VAL A 191 19.98 18.18 16.89
CA VAL A 191 19.63 18.81 18.16
C VAL A 191 20.41 20.11 18.26
N ARG A 192 19.76 21.20 18.68
CA ARG A 192 20.48 22.47 18.87
C ARG A 192 21.42 22.35 20.07
N ASP A 193 22.63 22.88 19.93
CA ASP A 193 23.62 22.87 21.01
C ASP A 193 23.09 23.53 22.30
N ASP A 194 22.36 24.64 22.17
CA ASP A 194 21.78 25.36 23.31
C ASP A 194 20.60 24.65 24.00
N GLN A 195 20.11 23.55 23.41
CA GLN A 195 19.09 22.69 24.02
C GLN A 195 19.69 21.48 24.75
N ILE A 196 20.99 21.26 24.61
CA ILE A 196 21.72 20.24 25.36
C ILE A 196 22.11 20.87 26.70
N SER A 197 21.15 21.01 27.61
CA SER A 197 21.49 21.29 29.01
C SER A 197 22.23 20.08 29.57
N GLU A 198 23.42 20.27 30.15
CA GLU A 198 24.00 19.25 31.01
C GLU A 198 22.94 18.86 32.04
N PRO A 199 22.68 17.55 32.25
CA PRO A 199 21.86 17.16 33.38
C PRO A 199 22.56 17.71 34.62
N GLN A 200 21.95 18.68 35.29
CA GLN A 200 22.30 19.01 36.66
C GLN A 200 21.95 17.77 37.49
N LEU A 201 22.87 16.82 37.53
CA LEU A 201 22.90 15.75 38.51
C LEU A 201 23.04 16.44 39.87
N LYS A 202 21.90 16.67 40.52
CA LYS A 202 21.84 16.97 41.95
C LYS A 202 22.01 15.69 42.74
#